data_AF-A0A7X1IN29-F1
#
_entry.id   AF-A0A7X1IN29-F1
#
_cell.length_a   1.000
_cell.length_b   1.000
_cell.length_c   1.000
_cell.angle_alpha   90.00
_cell.angle_beta   90.00
_cell.angle_gamma   90.00
#
_symmetry.space_group_name_H-M   'P 1'
#
loop_
_entity.id
_entity.type
_entity.pdbx_description
1 polymer ?
#
loop_
_entity_poly.entity_id
_entity_poly.type
_entity_poly.pdbx_seq_one_letter_code
_entity_poly.pdbx_strand_id
1 'polypeptide(L)'
;MPSLERLENDGDSSPYGLDEPADFTTMFRVTCPDCARPIALLADEDELPEHALCPSPWNPFGLTVCPGSGRAVEDAEPAGEDEGALELDTALLLTLPERLDWRTQPFSHIGGPGSRPVRVPETRDRS
;
A
#
# COMPACT_ATOMS: atom_id res chain seq x y z
N MET A 1 30.00 21.55 -20.65
CA MET A 1 28.83 20.66 -20.71
C MET A 1 28.55 20.38 -22.18
N PRO A 2 28.98 19.24 -22.75
CA PRO A 2 28.63 18.91 -24.12
C PRO A 2 27.18 18.42 -24.17
N SER A 3 26.46 18.84 -25.21
CA SER A 3 25.05 18.58 -25.46
C SER A 3 24.79 17.08 -25.69
N LEU A 4 23.84 16.51 -24.95
CA LEU A 4 23.34 15.16 -25.18
C LEU A 4 22.38 15.16 -26.36
N GLU A 5 22.93 14.91 -27.54
CA GLU A 5 22.18 14.50 -28.71
C GLU A 5 21.63 13.09 -28.42
N ARG A 6 20.32 13.01 -28.23
CA ARG A 6 19.60 11.78 -27.86
C ARG A 6 19.48 10.90 -29.09
N LEU A 7 20.14 9.73 -29.03
CA LEU A 7 20.09 8.68 -30.04
C LEU A 7 18.64 8.42 -30.50
N GLU A 8 18.44 8.49 -31.81
CA GLU A 8 17.30 7.93 -32.51
C GLU A 8 17.35 6.40 -32.34
N ASN A 9 16.42 5.86 -31.56
CA ASN A 9 16.29 4.42 -31.35
C ASN A 9 15.23 3.88 -32.32
N ASP A 10 15.64 3.58 -33.55
CA ASP A 10 14.92 2.70 -34.46
C ASP A 10 15.19 1.25 -34.07
N GLY A 11 14.19 0.59 -33.46
CA GLY A 11 14.19 -0.85 -33.23
C GLY A 11 13.80 -1.25 -31.81
N ASP A 12 12.58 -1.75 -31.65
CA ASP A 12 12.34 -3.17 -31.38
C ASP A 12 10.82 -3.37 -31.29
N SER A 13 10.26 -4.04 -32.31
CA SER A 13 8.87 -4.49 -32.26
C SER A 13 8.81 -5.65 -31.28
N SER A 14 8.63 -5.34 -30.00
CA SER A 14 8.40 -6.33 -28.95
C SER A 14 7.28 -7.28 -29.39
N PRO A 15 7.51 -8.61 -29.43
CA PRO A 15 6.47 -9.59 -29.73
C PRO A 15 5.48 -9.78 -28.57
N TYR A 16 5.74 -9.14 -27.42
CA TYR A 16 4.73 -8.89 -26.40
C TYR A 16 4.03 -7.60 -26.80
N GLY A 17 2.85 -7.73 -27.42
CA GLY A 17 2.00 -6.61 -27.75
C GLY A 17 1.86 -5.69 -26.55
N LEU A 18 1.98 -4.38 -26.79
CA LEU A 18 1.44 -3.38 -25.89
C LEU A 18 -0.06 -3.64 -25.84
N ASP A 19 -0.48 -4.49 -24.90
CA ASP A 19 -1.80 -4.38 -24.32
C ASP A 19 -1.96 -2.89 -23.99
N GLU A 20 -3.03 -2.28 -24.50
CA GLU A 20 -3.42 -0.91 -24.13
C GLU A 20 -3.15 -0.75 -22.63
N PRO A 21 -2.52 0.34 -22.16
CA PRO A 21 -2.36 0.50 -20.73
C PRO A 21 -3.77 0.43 -20.16
N ALA A 22 -4.13 -0.68 -19.50
CA ALA A 22 -5.35 -0.71 -18.71
C ALA A 22 -5.33 0.58 -17.89
N ASP A 23 -6.45 1.29 -17.84
CA ASP A 23 -6.56 2.62 -17.27
C ASP A 23 -6.38 2.58 -15.73
N PHE A 24 -5.26 2.04 -15.24
CA PHE A 24 -4.76 2.04 -13.86
C PHE A 24 -4.67 3.45 -13.27
N THR A 25 -4.82 4.48 -14.10
CA THR A 25 -4.80 5.89 -13.69
C THR A 25 -6.14 6.35 -13.12
N THR A 26 -7.25 5.70 -13.46
CA THR A 26 -8.58 6.08 -12.94
C THR A 26 -8.93 5.22 -11.73
N MET A 27 -8.50 5.66 -10.54
CA MET A 27 -8.93 5.09 -9.26
C MET A 27 -10.08 5.91 -8.69
N PHE A 28 -11.13 5.23 -8.23
CA PHE A 28 -12.21 5.84 -7.46
C PHE A 28 -12.38 5.11 -6.12
N ARG A 29 -13.22 5.66 -5.24
CA ARG A 29 -13.49 5.04 -3.94
C ARG A 29 -14.99 4.89 -3.73
N VAL A 30 -15.38 3.74 -3.18
CA VAL A 30 -16.75 3.47 -2.73
C VAL A 30 -16.72 3.07 -1.25
N THR A 31 -17.83 3.21 -0.55
CA THR A 31 -17.97 2.82 0.84
C THR A 31 -18.57 1.42 0.91
N CYS A 32 -17.82 0.46 1.45
CA CYS A 32 -18.32 -0.90 1.65
C CYS A 32 -19.53 -0.89 2.60
N PRO A 33 -20.69 -1.46 2.22
CA PRO A 33 -21.91 -1.43 3.04
C PRO A 33 -21.80 -2.23 4.34
N ASP A 34 -20.90 -3.22 4.42
CA ASP A 34 -20.75 -4.07 5.60
C ASP A 34 -19.78 -3.50 6.65
N CYS A 35 -18.67 -2.89 6.23
CA CYS A 35 -17.66 -2.38 7.16
C CYS A 35 -17.56 -0.85 7.23
N ALA A 36 -18.33 -0.14 6.40
CA ALA A 36 -18.33 1.32 6.29
C ALA A 36 -16.94 1.93 6.05
N ARG A 37 -16.03 1.17 5.43
CA ARG A 37 -14.70 1.65 5.04
C ARG A 37 -14.67 2.03 3.57
N PRO A 38 -13.96 3.11 3.21
CA PRO A 38 -13.70 3.43 1.82
C PRO A 38 -12.78 2.36 1.22
N ILE A 39 -13.17 1.82 0.08
CA ILE A 39 -12.43 0.84 -0.72
C ILE A 39 -12.06 1.53 -2.02
N ALA A 40 -10.77 1.48 -2.37
CA ALA A 40 -10.28 1.99 -3.64
C ALA A 40 -10.49 0.93 -4.73
N LEU A 41 -11.01 1.37 -5.87
CA LEU A 41 -11.31 0.55 -7.03
C LEU A 41 -10.71 1.16 -8.29
N LEU A 42 -10.38 0.32 -9.25
CA LEU A 42 -10.10 0.67 -10.63
C LEU A 42 -11.40 0.74 -11.43
N ALA A 43 -11.40 1.51 -12.52
CA ALA A 43 -12.59 1.76 -13.35
C ALA A 43 -13.27 0.51 -13.91
N ASP A 44 -12.54 -0.60 -14.04
CA ASP A 44 -12.97 -1.89 -14.59
C ASP A 44 -13.37 -2.93 -13.52
N GLU A 45 -13.29 -2.60 -12.23
CA GLU A 45 -13.71 -3.51 -11.16
C GLU A 45 -15.21 -3.39 -10.87
N ASP A 46 -15.95 -4.48 -11.13
CA ASP A 46 -17.40 -4.57 -10.87
C ASP A 46 -17.75 -5.15 -9.48
N GLU A 47 -16.77 -5.74 -8.79
CA GLU A 47 -16.93 -6.36 -7.46
C GLU A 47 -15.94 -5.77 -6.45
N LEU A 48 -16.35 -5.67 -5.19
CA LEU A 48 -15.48 -5.22 -4.11
C LEU A 48 -14.36 -6.26 -3.89
N PRO A 49 -13.08 -5.83 -3.87
CA PRO A 49 -11.97 -6.73 -3.64
C PRO A 49 -12.04 -7.33 -2.24
N GLU A 50 -11.30 -8.43 -2.04
CA GLU A 50 -11.11 -9.00 -0.71
C GLU A 50 -10.45 -7.96 0.20
N HIS A 51 -11.14 -7.62 1.29
CA HIS A 51 -10.66 -6.63 2.25
C HIS A 51 -10.94 -7.10 3.68
N ALA A 52 -10.16 -6.58 4.62
CA ALA A 52 -10.23 -7.01 6.01
C ALA A 52 -11.19 -6.15 6.83
N LEU A 53 -12.03 -6.80 7.63
CA LEU A 53 -12.75 -6.18 8.72
C LEU A 53 -11.84 -6.09 9.96
N CYS A 54 -11.63 -4.87 10.44
CA CYS A 54 -10.98 -4.61 11.71
C CYS A 54 -12.05 -4.50 12.81
N PRO A 55 -12.13 -5.46 13.76
CA PRO A 55 -13.22 -5.51 14.73
C PRO A 55 -13.20 -4.31 15.70
N SER A 56 -12.03 -3.73 15.96
CA SER A 56 -11.91 -2.44 16.64
C SER A 56 -10.56 -1.79 16.33
N PRO A 57 -10.44 -0.46 16.40
CA PRO A 57 -9.16 0.24 16.28
C PRO A 57 -8.10 -0.22 17.31
N TRP A 58 -8.54 -0.80 18.43
CA TRP A 58 -7.68 -1.27 19.52
C TRP A 58 -7.28 -2.75 19.39
N ASN A 59 -7.81 -3.47 18.40
CA ASN A 59 -7.45 -4.86 18.11
C ASN A 59 -7.06 -5.03 16.62
N PRO A 60 -5.91 -4.47 16.20
CA PRO A 60 -5.49 -4.48 14.80
C PRO A 60 -5.04 -5.86 14.30
N PHE A 61 -4.86 -6.85 15.18
CA PHE A 61 -4.44 -8.20 14.81
C PHE A 61 -5.61 -9.16 14.61
N GLY A 62 -6.81 -8.76 15.04
CA GLY A 62 -8.04 -9.56 14.89
C GLY A 62 -8.68 -9.43 13.51
N LEU A 63 -7.90 -9.17 12.46
CA LEU A 63 -8.42 -8.99 11.10
C LEU A 63 -9.04 -10.29 10.58
N THR A 64 -10.21 -10.16 9.99
CA THR A 64 -10.91 -11.24 9.28
C THR A 64 -11.36 -10.72 7.92
N VAL A 65 -11.64 -11.60 6.95
CA VAL A 65 -12.19 -11.17 5.67
C VAL A 65 -13.56 -10.53 5.91
N CYS A 66 -13.76 -9.34 5.36
CA CYS A 66 -15.02 -8.62 5.46
C CYS A 66 -16.11 -9.39 4.70
N PRO A 67 -17.32 -9.57 5.27
CA PRO A 67 -18.42 -10.21 4.57
C PRO A 67 -18.89 -9.45 3.32
N GLY A 68 -18.48 -8.19 3.16
CA GLY A 68 -18.73 -7.40 1.95
C GLY A 68 -17.75 -7.66 0.80
N SER A 69 -16.74 -8.50 1.00
CA SER A 69 -15.83 -8.90 -0.10
C SER A 69 -16.61 -9.65 -1.18
N GLY A 70 -16.39 -9.28 -2.45
CA GLY A 70 -17.09 -9.85 -3.61
C GLY A 70 -18.53 -9.34 -3.82
N ARG A 71 -19.00 -8.35 -3.03
CA ARG A 71 -20.26 -7.68 -3.35
C ARG A 71 -20.12 -6.81 -4.59
N ALA A 72 -21.21 -6.60 -5.32
CA ALA A 72 -21.20 -5.74 -6.50
C ALA A 72 -20.93 -4.28 -6.11
N VAL A 73 -20.16 -3.57 -6.93
CA VAL A 73 -19.82 -2.15 -6.71
C VAL A 73 -21.07 -1.27 -6.78
N GLU A 74 -22.07 -1.66 -7.56
CA GLU A 74 -23.37 -0.99 -7.65
C GLU A 74 -24.17 -0.97 -6.33
N ASP A 75 -23.89 -1.90 -5.40
CA ASP A 75 -24.50 -1.93 -4.07
C ASP A 75 -23.81 -0.97 -3.09
N ALA A 76 -22.69 -0.35 -3.48
CA ALA A 76 -21.88 0.52 -2.64
C ALA A 76 -22.09 1.99 -3.00
N GLU A 77 -22.17 2.85 -1.97
CA GLU A 77 -22.27 4.29 -2.17
C GLU A 77 -20.89 4.87 -2.51
N PRO A 78 -20.79 5.88 -3.40
CA PRO A 78 -19.52 6.57 -3.65
C PRO A 78 -18.96 7.13 -2.33
N ALA A 79 -17.68 6.89 -2.07
CA ALA A 79 -17.03 7.47 -0.91
C ALA A 79 -16.88 8.97 -1.18
N GLY A 80 -17.43 9.81 -0.29
CA GLY A 80 -17.26 11.25 -0.38
C GLY A 80 -15.78 11.64 -0.44
N GLU A 81 -15.49 12.76 -1.09
CA GLU A 81 -14.19 13.42 -0.98
C GLU A 81 -13.99 13.74 0.50
N ASP A 82 -12.98 13.13 1.12
CA ASP A 82 -12.72 13.19 2.55
C ASP A 82 -12.80 14.67 3.03
N GLU A 83 -13.85 15.01 3.79
CA GLU A 83 -14.17 16.39 4.22
C GLU A 83 -13.10 17.00 5.17
N GLY A 84 -12.01 16.27 5.39
CA GLY A 84 -10.94 16.58 6.33
C GLY A 84 -9.57 16.78 5.69
N ALA A 85 -9.47 17.10 4.40
CA ALA A 85 -8.21 17.57 3.80
C ALA A 85 -7.78 18.88 4.47
N LEU A 86 -7.11 18.75 5.63
CA LEU A 86 -6.47 19.84 6.33
C LEU A 86 -5.40 20.39 5.38
N GLU A 87 -5.62 21.62 4.89
CA GLU A 87 -4.64 22.47 4.20
C GLU A 87 -3.49 22.78 5.17
N LEU A 88 -2.68 21.76 5.45
CA LEU A 88 -1.45 21.85 6.22
C LEU A 88 -0.33 22.19 5.25
N ASP A 89 0.44 23.23 5.59
CA ASP A 89 1.64 23.60 4.86
C ASP A 89 2.51 22.36 4.59
N THR A 90 2.75 22.07 3.31
CA THR A 90 3.53 20.92 2.85
C THR A 90 4.90 20.85 3.55
N ALA A 91 5.52 22.00 3.84
CA ALA A 91 6.79 22.02 4.56
C ALA A 91 6.66 21.46 5.99
N LEU A 92 5.56 21.76 6.68
CA LEU A 92 5.22 21.22 8.00
C LEU A 92 4.91 19.71 7.95
N LEU A 93 4.18 19.25 6.92
CA LEU A 93 3.88 17.82 6.74
C LEU A 93 5.13 16.98 6.48
N LEU A 94 6.10 17.54 5.74
CA LEU A 94 7.34 16.86 5.40
C LEU A 94 8.41 16.97 6.48
N THR A 95 8.25 17.88 7.45
CA THR A 95 9.08 17.92 8.67
C THR A 95 8.39 17.21 9.82
N LEU A 96 8.67 15.92 9.94
CA LEU A 96 8.18 15.11 11.03
C LEU A 96 8.88 15.54 12.35
N PRO A 97 8.13 15.81 13.43
CA PRO A 97 8.72 16.04 14.75
C PRO A 97 9.61 14.86 15.17
N GLU A 98 10.70 15.10 15.89
CA GLU A 98 11.66 14.04 16.31
C GLU A 98 10.97 12.86 17.01
N ARG A 99 9.96 13.16 17.84
CA ARG A 99 9.16 12.16 18.57
C ARG A 99 8.26 11.27 17.68
N LEU A 100 8.02 11.68 16.44
CA LEU A 100 7.22 10.95 15.46
C LEU A 100 8.10 10.25 14.42
N ASP A 101 9.43 10.39 14.46
CA ASP A 101 10.32 9.60 13.62
C ASP A 101 10.22 8.11 13.99
N TRP A 102 9.42 7.37 13.22
CA TRP A 102 9.15 5.95 13.42
C TRP A 102 10.43 5.10 13.45
N ARG A 103 11.55 5.58 12.89
CA ARG A 103 12.85 4.91 12.91
C ARG A 103 13.49 4.88 14.30
N THR A 104 13.21 5.88 15.14
CA THR A 104 13.77 5.98 16.50
C THR A 104 12.86 5.37 17.55
N GLN A 105 11.67 4.90 17.17
CA GLN A 105 10.70 4.34 18.11
C GLN A 105 11.17 3.00 18.66
N PRO A 106 10.85 2.67 19.92
CA PRO A 106 11.32 1.45 20.60
C PRO A 106 10.78 0.15 20.01
N PHE A 107 9.73 0.21 19.18
CA PHE A 107 9.18 -0.92 18.43
C PHE A 107 9.71 -1.01 16.99
N SER A 108 10.51 -0.04 16.54
CA SER A 108 11.10 -0.06 15.21
C SER A 108 12.20 -1.11 15.15
N HIS A 109 12.23 -1.91 14.09
CA HIS A 109 13.21 -2.98 13.86
C HIS A 109 14.65 -2.47 13.60
N ILE A 110 15.01 -1.23 13.97
CA ILE A 110 16.42 -0.83 13.99
C ILE A 110 17.11 -1.70 15.02
N GLY A 111 17.75 -2.74 14.49
CA GLY A 111 18.27 -3.85 15.25
C GLY A 111 19.27 -3.39 16.30
N GLY A 112 18.80 -3.27 17.53
CA GLY A 112 19.67 -3.10 18.70
C GLY A 112 20.61 -4.32 18.88
N PRO A 113 21.57 -4.27 19.80
CA PRO A 113 22.57 -5.33 19.98
C PRO A 113 22.02 -6.76 20.13
N GLY A 114 20.76 -6.93 20.56
CA GLY A 114 20.05 -8.22 20.67
C GLY A 114 19.32 -8.70 19.39
N SER A 115 19.31 -7.91 18.31
CA SER A 115 18.70 -8.27 17.03
C SER A 115 19.61 -9.11 16.11
N ARG A 116 20.88 -9.29 16.50
CA ARG A 116 21.80 -10.11 15.73
C ARG A 116 21.39 -11.58 15.87
N PRO A 117 21.29 -12.33 14.76
CA PRO A 117 20.97 -13.75 14.82
C PRO A 117 21.98 -14.47 15.72
N VAL A 118 21.46 -15.25 16.67
CA VAL A 118 22.26 -16.10 17.55
C VAL A 118 23.00 -17.10 16.67
N ARG A 119 24.33 -17.02 16.64
CA ARG A 119 25.15 -18.04 15.96
C ARG A 119 25.13 -19.30 16.80
N VAL A 120 24.39 -20.31 16.34
CA VAL A 120 24.45 -21.65 16.93
C VAL A 120 25.78 -22.29 16.52
N PRO A 121 26.63 -22.75 17.45
CA PRO A 121 27.86 -23.43 17.10
C PRO A 121 27.53 -24.75 16.39
N GLU A 122 28.17 -24.99 15.24
CA GLU A 122 28.06 -26.26 14.52
C GLU A 122 28.49 -27.40 15.44
N THR A 123 27.56 -28.32 15.70
CA THR A 123 27.84 -29.52 16.47
C THR A 123 28.76 -30.39 15.61
N ARG A 124 30.02 -30.52 16.01
CA ARG A 124 30.95 -31.44 15.35
C ARG A 124 30.44 -32.85 15.55
N ASP A 125 29.80 -33.38 14.53
CA ASP A 125 29.44 -34.79 14.43
C ASP A 125 30.75 -35.59 14.46
N ARG A 126 30.92 -36.37 15.54
CA ARG A 126 32.08 -37.23 15.75
C ARG A 126 31.63 -38.66 15.52
N SER A 127 31.87 -39.15 14.31
CA SER A 127 31.96 -40.58 13.99
C SER A 127 33.29 -41.15 14.46
#